data_AF-A0A352KC32-F1
#
_entry.id   AF-A0A352KC32-F1
#
_cell.length_a   1.000
_cell.length_b   1.000
_cell.length_c   1.000
_cell.angle_alpha   90.00
_cell.angle_beta   90.00
_cell.angle_gamma   90.00
#
_symmetry.space_group_name_H-M   'P 1'
#
loop_
_entity.id
_entity.type
_entity.pdbx_description
1 polymer ?
#
loop_
_entity_poly.entity_id
_entity_poly.type
_entity_poly.pdbx_seq_one_letter_code
_entity_poly.pdbx_strand_id
1 'polypeptide(L)'
;MPTKAKETTPGFDKSTMEAVQQGAERTVDMSKDNMEAWMQSMNATAKGLEKLSGENLEFAKHTMDESIKASKAMMSAKTMQEFITLQTDYTRSMFDQFVNQATKINDMTMSMAKDSYAPINDRVTAFAELIQKARAA
;
A
#
# COMPACT_ATOMS: atom_id res chain seq x y z
N MET A 1 63.60 -22.71 34.94
CA MET A 1 62.32 -23.10 35.58
C MET A 1 61.23 -22.12 35.11
N PRO A 2 59.98 -22.59 34.92
CA PRO A 2 59.19 -22.32 33.73
C PRO A 2 58.28 -21.08 33.80
N THR A 3 58.21 -20.38 32.66
CA THR A 3 57.10 -19.51 32.23
C THR A 3 55.90 -20.37 31.83
N LYS A 4 54.73 -20.21 32.47
CA LYS A 4 53.43 -20.62 31.88
C LYS A 4 52.28 -19.70 32.30
N ALA A 5 51.78 -19.01 31.27
CA ALA A 5 50.40 -18.60 30.99
C ALA A 5 49.48 -18.14 32.14
N LYS A 6 49.09 -16.85 32.09
CA LYS A 6 47.76 -16.44 32.56
C LYS A 6 46.73 -17.23 31.75
N GLU A 7 46.00 -18.12 32.40
CA GLU A 7 44.79 -18.73 31.82
C GLU A 7 43.73 -17.65 31.64
N THR A 8 43.69 -17.03 30.46
CA THR A 8 42.50 -16.35 29.98
C THR A 8 41.55 -17.40 29.43
N THR A 9 40.87 -18.12 30.31
CA THR A 9 39.64 -18.82 29.93
C THR A 9 38.59 -17.73 29.72
N PRO A 10 37.98 -17.58 28.53
CA PRO A 10 36.92 -16.59 28.32
C PRO A 10 35.76 -16.98 29.24
N GLY A 11 35.57 -16.21 30.30
CA GLY A 11 34.54 -16.48 31.29
C GLY A 11 33.16 -16.41 30.65
N PHE A 12 32.39 -17.47 30.85
CA PHE A 12 30.93 -17.46 30.70
C PHE A 12 30.35 -16.64 31.88
N ASP A 13 30.60 -15.34 31.86
CA ASP A 13 30.10 -14.34 32.82
C ASP A 13 28.60 -14.09 32.56
N LYS A 14 27.85 -13.75 33.61
CA LYS A 14 26.46 -13.31 33.57
C LYS A 14 26.22 -12.22 32.50
N SER A 15 27.17 -11.29 32.30
CA SER A 15 27.10 -10.28 31.25
C SER A 15 27.09 -10.88 29.84
N THR A 16 27.89 -11.92 29.60
CA THR A 16 27.92 -12.68 28.35
C THR A 16 26.61 -13.45 28.15
N MET A 17 26.05 -14.03 29.22
CA MET A 17 24.75 -14.72 29.15
C MET A 17 23.60 -13.75 28.85
N GLU A 18 23.58 -12.56 29.46
CA GLU A 18 22.59 -11.51 29.19
C GLU A 18 22.71 -10.99 27.76
N ALA A 19 23.93 -10.80 27.25
CA ALA A 19 24.17 -10.40 25.86
C ALA A 19 23.70 -11.46 24.85
N VAL A 20 23.96 -12.74 25.13
CA VAL A 20 23.49 -13.86 24.30
C VAL A 20 21.95 -13.94 24.33
N GLN A 21 21.33 -13.79 25.50
CA GLN A 21 19.88 -13.80 25.63
C GLN A 21 19.24 -12.63 24.88
N GLN A 22 19.75 -11.41 25.05
CA GLN A 22 19.27 -10.24 24.30
C GLN A 22 19.48 -10.39 22.79
N GLY A 23 20.59 -10.98 22.35
CA GLY A 23 20.83 -11.27 20.93
C GLY A 23 19.82 -12.27 20.35
N ALA A 24 19.48 -13.30 21.12
CA ALA A 24 18.48 -14.29 20.75
C ALA A 24 17.07 -13.67 20.67
N GLU A 25 16.66 -12.90 21.68
CA GLU A 25 15.38 -12.17 21.72
C GLU A 25 15.25 -11.21 20.53
N ARG A 26 16.29 -10.40 20.26
CA ARG A 26 16.31 -9.49 19.09
C ARG A 26 16.15 -10.22 17.77
N THR A 27 16.79 -11.39 17.61
CA THR A 27 16.70 -12.17 16.36
C THR A 27 15.29 -12.71 16.14
N VAL A 28 14.64 -13.18 17.20
CA VAL A 28 13.26 -13.67 17.17
C VAL A 28 12.30 -12.53 16.83
N ASP A 29 12.44 -11.38 17.49
CA ASP A 29 11.55 -10.25 17.26
C ASP A 29 11.73 -9.63 15.87
N MET A 30 12.97 -9.50 15.39
CA MET A 30 13.23 -9.09 14.00
C MET A 30 12.55 -10.02 12.99
N SER A 31 12.55 -11.33 13.25
CA SER A 31 11.91 -12.31 12.36
C SER A 31 10.38 -12.18 12.38
N LYS A 32 9.78 -11.95 13.54
CA LYS A 32 8.34 -11.70 13.68
C LYS A 32 7.93 -10.42 12.97
N ASP A 33 8.62 -9.31 13.25
CA ASP A 33 8.30 -8.02 12.64
C ASP A 33 8.39 -8.06 11.10
N ASN A 34 9.35 -8.81 10.55
CA ASN A 34 9.47 -8.99 9.10
C ASN A 34 8.27 -9.75 8.52
N MET A 35 7.79 -10.77 9.24
CA MET A 35 6.59 -11.52 8.86
C MET A 35 5.34 -10.65 8.97
N GLU A 36 5.22 -9.84 10.03
CA GLU A 36 4.13 -8.89 10.20
C GLU A 36 4.13 -7.83 9.09
N ALA A 37 5.28 -7.27 8.75
CA ALA A 37 5.40 -6.32 7.64
C ALA A 37 4.94 -6.94 6.32
N TRP A 38 5.30 -8.20 6.04
CA TRP A 38 4.84 -8.90 4.84
C TRP A 38 3.32 -9.11 4.84
N MET A 39 2.74 -9.53 5.96
CA MET A 39 1.29 -9.66 6.13
C MET A 39 0.57 -8.32 5.96
N GLN A 40 1.13 -7.23 6.48
CA GLN A 40 0.59 -5.88 6.30
C GLN A 40 0.63 -5.45 4.84
N SER A 41 1.73 -5.70 4.13
CA SER A 41 1.85 -5.44 2.68
C SER A 41 0.83 -6.22 1.86
N MET A 42 0.61 -7.50 2.19
CA MET A 42 -0.42 -8.32 1.53
C MET A 42 -1.82 -7.77 1.78
N ASN A 43 -2.13 -7.41 3.02
CA ASN A 43 -3.42 -6.83 3.40
C ASN A 43 -3.66 -5.47 2.72
N ALA A 44 -2.62 -4.62 2.64
CA ALA A 44 -2.70 -3.33 1.94
C ALA A 44 -3.01 -3.53 0.45
N THR A 45 -2.33 -4.49 -0.19
CA THR A 45 -2.59 -4.86 -1.59
C THR A 45 -4.03 -5.35 -1.78
N ALA A 46 -4.50 -6.27 -0.92
CA ALA A 46 -5.86 -6.79 -0.98
C ALA A 46 -6.92 -5.68 -0.87
N LYS A 47 -6.75 -4.77 0.10
CA LYS A 47 -7.62 -3.59 0.25
C LYS A 47 -7.57 -2.66 -0.96
N GLY A 48 -6.40 -2.47 -1.57
CA GLY A 48 -6.27 -1.68 -2.80
C GLY A 48 -7.08 -2.28 -3.94
N LEU A 49 -7.02 -3.60 -4.11
CA LEU A 49 -7.82 -4.33 -5.11
C LEU A 49 -9.32 -4.26 -4.82
N GLU A 50 -9.73 -4.41 -3.55
CA GLU A 50 -11.14 -4.24 -3.15
C GLU A 50 -11.66 -2.84 -3.50
N LYS A 51 -10.88 -1.80 -3.21
CA LYS A 51 -11.23 -0.42 -3.58
C LYS A 51 -11.36 -0.26 -5.09
N LEU A 52 -10.39 -0.73 -5.88
CA LEU A 52 -10.44 -0.67 -7.35
C LEU A 52 -11.68 -1.39 -7.92
N SER A 53 -12.02 -2.55 -7.37
CA SER A 53 -13.23 -3.29 -7.76
C SER A 53 -14.51 -2.52 -7.42
N GLY A 54 -14.59 -1.99 -6.20
CA GLY A 54 -15.71 -1.16 -5.76
C GLY A 54 -15.91 0.07 -6.64
N GLU A 55 -14.82 0.73 -7.00
CA GLU A 55 -14.82 1.90 -7.87
C GLU A 55 -15.35 1.59 -9.29
N ASN A 56 -14.94 0.46 -9.88
CA ASN A 56 -15.45 0.04 -11.18
C ASN A 56 -16.97 -0.22 -11.15
N LEU A 57 -17.47 -0.81 -10.07
CA LEU A 57 -18.90 -1.04 -9.89
C LEU A 57 -19.67 0.27 -9.71
N GLU A 58 -19.11 1.23 -8.98
CA GLU A 58 -19.70 2.56 -8.80
C GLU A 58 -19.76 3.32 -10.12
N PHE A 59 -18.67 3.32 -10.89
CA PHE A 59 -18.63 3.93 -12.21
C PHE A 59 -19.62 3.30 -13.20
N ALA A 60 -19.76 1.97 -13.18
CA ALA A 60 -20.73 1.27 -14.02
C ALA A 60 -22.18 1.66 -13.69
N LYS A 61 -22.52 1.76 -12.39
CA LYS A 61 -23.84 2.23 -11.94
C LYS A 61 -24.08 3.66 -12.38
N HIS A 62 -23.11 4.55 -12.16
CA HIS A 62 -23.20 5.95 -12.55
C HIS A 62 -23.44 6.11 -14.07
N THR A 63 -22.67 5.39 -14.88
CA THR A 63 -22.81 5.38 -16.35
C THR A 63 -24.20 4.90 -16.78
N MET A 64 -24.74 3.88 -16.13
CA MET A 64 -26.09 3.37 -16.41
C MET A 64 -27.16 4.41 -16.09
N ASP A 65 -27.08 5.07 -14.93
CA ASP A 65 -28.02 6.10 -14.52
C ASP A 65 -28.01 7.31 -15.48
N GLU A 66 -26.82 7.77 -15.88
CA GLU A 66 -26.67 8.85 -16.85
C GLU A 66 -27.18 8.45 -18.24
N SER A 67 -26.96 7.20 -18.67
CA SER A 67 -27.50 6.68 -19.94
C SER A 67 -29.03 6.68 -19.96
N ILE A 68 -29.67 6.29 -18.85
CA ILE A 68 -31.13 6.29 -18.71
C ILE A 68 -31.66 7.73 -18.75
N LYS A 69 -31.01 8.65 -18.05
CA LYS A 69 -31.37 10.07 -18.03
C LYS A 69 -31.24 10.70 -19.42
N ALA A 70 -30.13 10.45 -20.12
CA ALA A 70 -29.91 10.92 -21.48
C ALA A 70 -30.97 10.36 -22.44
N SER A 71 -31.29 9.07 -22.33
CA SER A 71 -32.32 8.42 -23.16
C SER A 71 -33.70 9.06 -22.96
N LYS A 72 -34.10 9.31 -21.71
CA LYS A 72 -35.37 10.00 -21.40
C LYS A 72 -35.40 11.42 -21.97
N ALA A 73 -34.31 12.17 -21.83
CA ALA A 73 -34.20 13.52 -22.36
C ALA A 73 -34.32 13.52 -23.89
N MET A 74 -33.58 12.65 -24.57
CA MET A 74 -33.62 12.51 -26.03
C MET A 74 -35.00 12.10 -26.55
N MET A 75 -35.71 11.20 -25.86
CA MET A 75 -37.09 10.82 -26.21
C MET A 75 -38.09 11.96 -26.04
N SER A 76 -37.79 12.93 -25.17
CA SER A 76 -38.65 14.11 -24.95
C SER A 76 -38.37 15.26 -25.92
N ALA A 77 -37.32 15.14 -26.75
CA ALA A 77 -36.94 16.16 -27.72
C ALA A 77 -38.04 16.35 -28.78
N LYS A 78 -38.41 17.60 -29.04
CA LYS A 78 -39.48 17.97 -29.99
C LYS A 78 -38.94 18.25 -31.39
N THR A 79 -37.64 18.46 -31.51
CA THR A 79 -36.97 18.82 -32.77
C THR A 79 -35.67 18.05 -32.94
N MET A 80 -35.22 17.89 -34.20
CA MET A 80 -33.92 17.30 -34.50
C MET A 80 -32.77 18.11 -33.88
N GLN A 81 -32.87 19.44 -33.87
CA GLN A 81 -31.84 20.30 -33.29
C GLN A 81 -31.68 20.09 -31.78
N GLU A 82 -32.79 19.94 -31.06
CA GLU A 82 -32.81 19.63 -29.63
C GLU A 82 -32.19 18.25 -29.36
N PHE A 83 -32.55 17.24 -30.17
CA PHE A 83 -31.95 15.91 -30.09
C PHE A 83 -30.42 15.93 -30.29
N ILE A 84 -29.94 16.62 -31.33
CA ILE A 84 -28.49 16.75 -31.61
C ILE A 84 -27.76 17.42 -30.45
N THR A 85 -28.37 18.45 -29.85
CA THR A 85 -27.80 19.14 -28.68
C THR A 85 -27.67 18.19 -27.50
N LEU A 86 -28.75 17.46 -27.16
CA LEU A 86 -28.76 16.47 -26.08
C LEU A 86 -27.74 15.34 -26.29
N GLN A 87 -27.63 14.82 -27.51
CA GLN A 87 -26.65 13.80 -27.85
C GLN A 87 -25.21 14.33 -27.72
N THR A 88 -24.96 15.58 -28.14
CA THR A 88 -23.65 16.23 -28.04
C THR A 88 -23.25 16.43 -26.58
N ASP A 89 -24.18 16.91 -25.75
CA ASP A 89 -23.93 17.14 -24.33
C ASP A 89 -23.73 15.83 -23.56
N TYR A 90 -24.51 14.79 -23.87
CA TYR A 90 -24.29 13.46 -23.32
C TYR A 90 -22.90 12.92 -23.68
N THR A 91 -22.50 13.06 -24.95
CA THR A 91 -21.17 12.60 -25.41
C THR A 91 -20.04 13.34 -24.70
N ARG A 92 -20.16 14.66 -24.53
CA ARG A 92 -19.20 15.47 -23.78
C ARG A 92 -19.13 15.03 -22.31
N SER A 93 -20.29 14.87 -21.66
CA SER A 93 -20.37 14.40 -20.27
C SER A 93 -19.68 13.04 -20.09
N MET A 94 -19.94 12.09 -20.99
CA MET A 94 -19.30 10.77 -20.96
C MET A 94 -17.78 10.84 -21.13
N PHE A 95 -17.28 11.74 -21.98
CA PHE A 95 -15.85 11.95 -22.15
C PHE A 95 -15.21 12.50 -20.87
N ASP A 96 -15.81 13.54 -20.27
CA ASP A 96 -15.30 14.14 -19.03
C ASP A 96 -15.32 13.12 -17.88
N GLN A 97 -16.39 12.33 -17.76
CA GLN A 97 -16.48 11.24 -16.79
C GLN A 97 -15.39 10.18 -16.99
N PHE A 98 -15.13 9.78 -18.23
CA PHE A 98 -14.08 8.79 -18.53
C PHE A 98 -12.69 9.29 -18.15
N VAL A 99 -12.36 10.54 -18.48
CA VAL A 99 -11.06 11.14 -18.12
C VAL A 99 -10.89 11.21 -16.59
N ASN A 100 -11.95 11.60 -15.89
CA ASN A 100 -11.95 11.61 -14.43
C ASN A 100 -11.77 10.20 -13.85
N GLN A 101 -12.46 9.20 -14.41
CA GLN A 101 -12.34 7.81 -13.98
C GLN A 101 -10.92 7.27 -14.20
N ALA A 102 -10.31 7.56 -15.36
CA ALA A 102 -8.94 7.14 -15.66
C ALA A 102 -7.94 7.73 -14.65
N THR A 103 -8.10 9.02 -14.32
CA THR A 103 -7.28 9.70 -13.31
C THR A 103 -7.45 9.04 -11.95
N LYS A 104 -8.70 8.77 -11.54
CA LYS A 104 -9.01 8.13 -10.26
C LYS A 104 -8.42 6.72 -10.14
N ILE A 105 -8.55 5.89 -11.17
CA ILE A 105 -7.95 4.54 -11.20
C ILE A 105 -6.42 4.62 -11.11
N ASN A 106 -5.79 5.57 -11.80
CA ASN A 106 -4.34 5.78 -11.72
C ASN A 106 -3.91 6.15 -10.29
N ASP A 107 -4.59 7.09 -9.66
CA ASP A 107 -4.30 7.52 -8.28
C ASP A 107 -4.49 6.36 -7.29
N MET A 108 -5.55 5.58 -7.44
CA MET A 108 -5.81 4.40 -6.61
C MET A 108 -4.73 3.33 -6.78
N THR A 109 -4.25 3.11 -8.00
CA THR A 109 -3.18 2.15 -8.29
C THR A 109 -1.86 2.61 -7.67
N MET A 110 -1.54 3.90 -7.76
CA MET A 110 -0.35 4.48 -7.11
C MET A 110 -0.43 4.40 -5.59
N SER A 111 -1.60 4.70 -5.01
CA SER A 111 -1.83 4.55 -3.56
C SER A 111 -1.67 3.09 -3.14
N MET A 112 -2.27 2.15 -3.87
CA MET A 112 -2.11 0.73 -3.57
C MET A 112 -0.64 0.32 -3.57
N ALA A 113 0.13 0.69 -4.60
CA ALA A 113 1.55 0.39 -4.64
C ALA A 113 2.29 0.98 -3.44
N LYS A 114 2.07 2.27 -3.14
CA LYS A 114 2.69 2.95 -2.01
C LYS A 114 2.37 2.27 -0.67
N ASP A 115 1.10 1.97 -0.43
CA ASP A 115 0.62 1.35 0.81
C ASP A 115 1.15 -0.09 0.95
N SER A 116 1.28 -0.83 -0.16
CA SER A 116 1.87 -2.17 -0.18
C SER A 116 3.36 -2.17 0.15
N TYR A 117 4.12 -1.14 -0.26
CA TYR A 117 5.56 -1.06 0.01
C TYR A 117 5.92 -0.42 1.35
N ALA A 118 5.03 0.39 1.93
CA ALA A 118 5.31 1.11 3.17
C ALA A 118 5.80 0.21 4.33
N PRO A 119 5.18 -0.95 4.63
CA PRO A 119 5.63 -1.80 5.74
C PRO A 119 7.06 -2.30 5.57
N ILE A 120 7.46 -2.60 4.32
CA ILE A 120 8.83 -3.05 4.02
C ILE A 120 9.81 -1.89 4.19
N ASN A 121 9.44 -0.69 3.73
CA ASN A 121 10.25 0.50 3.90
C ASN A 121 10.45 0.86 5.40
N ASP A 122 9.43 0.65 6.22
CA ASP A 122 9.52 0.83 7.67
C ASP A 122 10.50 -0.15 8.31
N ARG A 123 10.54 -1.41 7.84
CA ARG A 123 11.55 -2.40 8.28
C ARG A 123 12.97 -2.00 7.90
N VAL A 124 13.17 -1.47 6.70
CA VAL A 124 14.49 -0.96 6.26
C VAL A 124 14.92 0.21 7.15
N THR A 125 14.01 1.12 7.47
CA THR A 125 14.26 2.27 8.35
C THR A 125 14.61 1.81 9.77
N ALA A 126 13.81 0.90 10.35
CA ALA A 126 14.06 0.34 11.67
C ALA A 126 15.43 -0.36 11.77
N PHE A 127 15.85 -1.06 10.71
CA PHE A 127 17.18 -1.67 10.64
C PHE A 127 18.31 -0.63 10.58
N ALA A 128 18.13 0.44 9.80
CA ALA A 128 19.10 1.53 9.72
C ALA A 128 19.29 2.22 11.09
N GLU A 129 18.19 2.45 11.83
CA GLU A 129 18.22 2.97 13.20
C GLU A 129 18.95 2.04 14.17
N LEU A 130 18.77 0.72 14.03
CA LEU A 130 19.45 -0.27 14.87
C LEU A 130 20.97 -0.21 14.66
N ILE A 131 21.43 -0.12 13.41
CA ILE A 131 22.86 0.04 13.08
C ILE A 131 23.39 1.35 13.68
N GLN A 132 22.63 2.45 13.55
CA GLN A 132 23.03 3.73 14.10
C GLN A 132 23.18 3.69 15.62
N LYS A 133 22.22 3.08 16.32
CA LYS A 133 22.27 2.87 17.78
C LYS A 133 23.46 2.01 18.20
N ALA A 134 23.75 0.94 17.46
CA ALA A 134 24.89 0.06 17.73
C ALA A 134 26.25 0.73 17.50
N ARG A 135 26.34 1.71 16.59
CA ARG A 135 27.56 2.51 16.37
C ARG A 135 27.76 3.60 17.41
N ALA A 136 26.69 4.03 18.09
CA ALA A 136 26.71 5.07 19.11
C ALA A 136 26.90 4.52 20.54
N ALA A 137 26.80 3.19 20.71
CA ALA A 137 27.04 2.46 21.95
C ALA A 137 28.49 1.95 22.01
#